data_AF-A0A958KNI6-F1
#
_entry.id   AF-A0A958KNI6-F1
#
_cell.length_a   1.000
_cell.length_b   1.000
_cell.length_c   1.000
_cell.angle_alpha   90.00
_cell.angle_beta   90.00
_cell.angle_gamma   90.00
#
_symmetry.space_group_name_H-M   'P 1'
#
loop_
_entity.id
_entity.type
_entity.pdbx_description
1 polymer ?
#
loop_
_entity_poly.entity_id
_entity_poly.type
_entity_poly.pdbx_seq_one_letter_code
_entity_poly.pdbx_strand_id
1 'polypeptide(L)'
;NPNGPETPVEFQKAKDRLAALILKNTLASQAHASMTDQIHSHAPWEQKTFTATFSNVANHEARGAKMTLIHFAGSIPYVQGLLLYLLSMMFPFFALFLIMPGRYSAFFVWMALWVWVKSWDIGFAFIDVIRDILWKYTNPSLASAENQAFNWNDLSSVYALINTHDPLSGLNTYYTIVGILTIAVPAFTAHLCLGATNLFDAFKGTMGMQSQEFGRRMTKRSKNFEWSEVENYMAARKAQEAKAAAEAAGYNPQQAEDGTWRASTTDAAKNRHMDAEMKMARYKQQFSQENMELRQYAAMLSRRKMGYNNGASLDYISAKANGVTEKYMGRSMAGDTSAPWGSTKGSSSDHTAGFIRQGAGSTIPIAGTDGE
;
A
#
# COMPACT_ATOMS: atom_id res chain seq x y z
N ASN A 1 34.36 -37.88 7.09
CA ASN A 1 34.28 -36.56 6.43
C ASN A 1 35.65 -35.91 6.56
N PRO A 2 36.44 -35.72 5.49
CA PRO A 2 37.87 -35.42 5.56
C PRO A 2 38.18 -33.92 5.76
N ASN A 3 37.28 -33.20 6.43
CA ASN A 3 37.49 -31.80 6.77
C ASN A 3 37.95 -31.75 8.23
N GLY A 4 39.26 -31.72 8.44
CA GLY A 4 39.85 -31.46 9.75
C GLY A 4 39.40 -30.11 10.32
N PRO A 5 39.60 -29.87 11.63
CA PRO A 5 39.18 -28.62 12.26
C PRO A 5 39.78 -27.44 11.49
N GLU A 6 38.90 -26.58 10.98
CA GLU A 6 39.28 -25.38 10.24
C GLU A 6 40.37 -24.65 11.04
N THR A 7 41.52 -24.47 10.41
CA THR A 7 42.65 -23.83 11.09
C THR A 7 42.18 -22.47 11.61
N PRO A 8 42.60 -22.02 12.81
CA PRO A 8 42.13 -20.77 13.43
C PRO A 8 42.21 -19.55 12.50
N VAL A 9 43.11 -19.60 11.52
CA VAL A 9 43.34 -18.59 10.50
C VAL A 9 42.17 -18.50 9.49
N GLU A 10 41.55 -19.62 9.11
CA GLU A 10 40.40 -19.61 8.18
C GLU A 10 39.14 -19.09 8.85
N PHE A 11 38.92 -19.45 10.11
CA PHE A 11 37.80 -18.91 10.90
C PHE A 11 37.91 -17.39 11.09
N GLN A 12 39.12 -16.88 11.32
CA GLN A 12 39.36 -15.44 11.42
C GLN A 12 39.10 -14.72 10.08
N LYS A 13 39.55 -15.29 8.96
CA LYS A 13 39.27 -14.76 7.62
C LYS A 13 37.77 -14.77 7.29
N ALA A 14 37.00 -15.76 7.75
CA ALA A 14 35.55 -15.81 7.57
C ALA A 14 34.85 -14.69 8.36
N LYS A 15 35.27 -14.45 9.61
CA LYS A 15 34.75 -13.33 10.43
C LYS A 15 35.03 -11.97 9.80
N ASP A 16 36.24 -11.75 9.29
CA ASP A 16 36.61 -10.48 8.67
C ASP A 16 35.82 -10.23 7.37
N ARG A 17 35.56 -11.29 6.58
CA ARG A 17 34.71 -11.20 5.38
C ARG A 17 33.25 -10.90 5.72
N LEU A 18 32.71 -11.53 6.77
CA LEU A 18 31.35 -11.26 7.25
C LEU A 18 31.23 -9.83 7.77
N ALA A 19 32.18 -9.38 8.59
CA ALA A 19 32.23 -8.01 9.09
C ALA A 19 32.30 -7.00 7.94
N ALA A 20 33.15 -7.23 6.92
CA ALA A 20 33.24 -6.36 5.76
C ALA A 20 31.95 -6.32 4.92
N LEU A 21 31.24 -7.45 4.78
CA LEU A 21 29.95 -7.52 4.10
C LEU A 21 28.85 -6.77 4.85
N ILE A 22 28.80 -6.92 6.18
CA ILE A 22 27.88 -6.17 7.04
C ILE A 22 28.18 -4.68 6.93
N LEU A 23 29.45 -4.28 7.08
CA LEU A 23 29.88 -2.88 7.07
C LEU A 23 29.62 -2.23 5.70
N LYS A 24 29.86 -2.94 4.60
CA LYS A 24 29.54 -2.49 3.24
C LYS A 24 28.04 -2.31 3.04
N ASN A 25 27.20 -3.25 3.49
CA ASN A 25 25.75 -3.11 3.38
C ASN A 25 25.21 -1.98 4.27
N THR A 26 25.76 -1.79 5.48
CA THR A 26 25.34 -0.70 6.37
C THR A 26 25.81 0.67 5.88
N LEU A 27 27.01 0.77 5.28
CA LEU A 27 27.51 2.04 4.71
C LEU A 27 26.80 2.39 3.41
N ALA A 28 26.55 1.41 2.54
CA ALA A 28 25.78 1.62 1.32
C ALA A 28 24.34 2.04 1.64
N SER A 29 23.73 1.45 2.68
CA SER A 29 22.42 1.92 3.16
C SER A 29 22.50 3.30 3.80
N GLN A 30 23.56 3.65 4.54
CA GLN A 30 23.67 4.94 5.23
C GLN A 30 23.89 6.12 4.30
N ALA A 31 24.76 6.01 3.28
CA ALA A 31 25.02 7.12 2.36
C ALA A 31 23.79 7.38 1.47
N HIS A 32 23.12 6.31 1.02
CA HIS A 32 21.88 6.46 0.27
C HIS A 32 20.74 6.97 1.18
N ALA A 33 20.67 6.50 2.42
CA ALA A 33 19.72 6.98 3.42
C ALA A 33 19.94 8.47 3.74
N SER A 34 21.17 8.93 3.96
CA SER A 34 21.44 10.34 4.30
C SER A 34 21.13 11.29 3.14
N MET A 35 21.33 10.83 1.90
CA MET A 35 20.99 11.61 0.71
C MET A 35 19.47 11.66 0.50
N THR A 36 18.75 10.56 0.75
CA THR A 36 17.28 10.57 0.83
C THR A 36 16.77 11.40 2.01
N ASP A 37 17.42 11.38 3.18
CA ASP A 37 17.05 12.19 4.35
C ASP A 37 17.16 13.67 4.05
N GLN A 38 18.22 14.13 3.37
CA GLN A 38 18.35 15.53 2.97
C GLN A 38 17.31 15.95 1.92
N ILE A 39 16.99 15.07 0.97
CA ILE A 39 15.95 15.34 -0.02
C ILE A 39 14.54 15.32 0.64
N HIS A 40 14.33 14.44 1.61
CA HIS A 40 13.07 14.32 2.35
C HIS A 40 12.93 15.34 3.48
N SER A 41 14.00 15.91 4.04
CA SER A 41 13.91 16.98 5.04
C SER A 41 13.37 18.28 4.47
N HIS A 42 13.45 18.46 3.15
CA HIS A 42 12.82 19.56 2.42
C HIS A 42 11.39 19.23 1.94
N ALA A 43 10.99 17.96 1.97
CA ALA A 43 9.60 17.57 1.76
C ALA A 43 8.87 17.63 3.12
N PRO A 44 7.67 18.22 3.22
CA PRO A 44 6.92 18.28 4.48
C PRO A 44 6.36 16.92 4.95
N TRP A 45 6.90 15.81 4.44
CA TRP A 45 6.46 14.46 4.72
C TRP A 45 7.35 13.89 5.83
N GLU A 46 6.74 13.59 6.98
CA GLU A 46 7.43 12.90 8.07
C GLU A 46 7.95 11.55 7.56
N GLN A 47 9.25 11.32 7.68
CA GLN A 47 9.92 10.18 7.04
C GLN A 47 9.35 8.83 7.49
N LYS A 48 8.91 8.72 8.75
CA LYS A 48 8.21 7.54 9.26
C LYS A 48 6.92 7.25 8.48
N THR A 49 6.15 8.29 8.18
CA THR A 49 4.90 8.20 7.41
C THR A 49 5.18 7.86 5.95
N PHE A 50 6.25 8.42 5.36
CA PHE A 50 6.69 8.04 4.01
C PHE A 50 7.09 6.56 3.96
N THR A 51 7.99 6.10 4.84
CA THR A 51 8.42 4.69 4.85
C THR A 51 7.26 3.75 5.11
N ALA A 52 6.37 4.06 6.06
CA ALA A 52 5.17 3.27 6.31
C ALA A 52 4.29 3.19 5.06
N THR A 53 4.02 4.33 4.41
CA THR A 53 3.15 4.39 3.23
C THR A 53 3.74 3.66 2.02
N PHE A 54 5.00 3.93 1.67
CA PHE A 54 5.65 3.29 0.52
C PHE A 54 5.91 1.80 0.77
N SER A 55 6.20 1.39 2.01
CA SER A 55 6.33 -0.02 2.36
C SER A 55 4.99 -0.75 2.18
N ASN A 56 3.87 -0.13 2.57
CA ASN A 56 2.53 -0.69 2.34
C ASN A 56 2.28 -0.84 0.85
N VAL A 57 2.48 0.21 0.05
CA VAL A 57 2.28 0.14 -1.40
C VAL A 57 3.13 -0.95 -2.05
N ALA A 58 4.42 -1.05 -1.70
CA ALA A 58 5.29 -2.11 -2.18
C ALA A 58 4.81 -3.51 -1.77
N ASN A 59 4.35 -3.66 -0.52
CA ASN A 59 3.77 -4.91 -0.03
C ASN A 59 2.48 -5.29 -0.78
N HIS A 60 1.63 -4.32 -1.12
CA HIS A 60 0.42 -4.54 -1.91
C HIS A 60 0.73 -4.94 -3.35
N GLU A 61 1.72 -4.30 -3.97
CA GLU A 61 2.19 -4.68 -5.32
C GLU A 61 2.81 -6.08 -5.32
N ALA A 62 3.61 -6.42 -4.30
CA ALA A 62 4.17 -7.76 -4.14
C ALA A 62 3.07 -8.82 -3.95
N ARG A 63 2.05 -8.55 -3.12
CA ARG A 63 0.89 -9.45 -2.94
C ARG A 63 0.11 -9.60 -4.24
N GLY A 64 -0.13 -8.51 -4.97
CA GLY A 64 -0.82 -8.53 -6.26
C GLY A 64 -0.08 -9.35 -7.31
N ALA A 65 1.24 -9.16 -7.42
CA ALA A 65 2.11 -9.93 -8.31
C ALA A 65 2.09 -11.42 -7.96
N LYS A 66 2.13 -11.75 -6.67
CA LYS A 66 2.05 -13.13 -6.20
C LYS A 66 0.70 -13.78 -6.54
N MET A 67 -0.42 -13.11 -6.27
CA MET A 67 -1.75 -13.65 -6.59
C MET A 67 -1.90 -13.85 -8.09
N THR A 68 -1.35 -12.95 -8.90
CA THR A 68 -1.28 -13.08 -10.35
C THR A 68 -0.53 -14.34 -10.75
N LEU A 69 0.63 -14.59 -10.16
CA LEU A 69 1.45 -15.76 -10.45
C LEU A 69 0.71 -17.07 -10.10
N ILE A 70 0.04 -17.12 -8.95
CA ILE A 70 -0.73 -18.30 -8.52
C ILE A 70 -1.94 -18.54 -9.42
N HIS A 71 -2.73 -17.51 -9.69
CA HIS A 71 -3.89 -17.63 -10.59
C HIS A 71 -3.47 -18.01 -12.01
N PHE A 72 -2.37 -17.43 -12.49
CA PHE A 72 -1.83 -17.76 -13.79
C PHE A 72 -1.36 -19.22 -13.84
N ALA A 73 -0.63 -19.69 -12.83
CA ALA A 73 -0.25 -21.10 -12.72
C ALA A 73 -1.48 -22.03 -12.76
N GLY A 74 -2.55 -21.67 -12.05
CA GLY A 74 -3.83 -22.41 -12.09
C GLY A 74 -4.54 -22.37 -13.45
N SER A 75 -4.24 -21.40 -14.32
CA SER A 75 -4.82 -21.30 -15.67
C SER A 75 -4.11 -22.19 -16.71
N ILE A 76 -2.88 -22.65 -16.43
CA ILE A 76 -2.06 -23.39 -17.40
C ILE A 76 -2.73 -24.68 -17.90
N PRO A 77 -3.37 -25.53 -17.06
CA PRO A 77 -4.06 -26.73 -17.53
C PRO A 77 -5.19 -26.42 -18.52
N TYR A 78 -5.88 -25.28 -18.34
CA TYR A 78 -6.92 -24.84 -19.28
C TYR A 78 -6.31 -24.40 -20.62
N VAL A 79 -5.18 -23.69 -20.58
CA VAL A 79 -4.43 -23.32 -21.79
C VAL A 79 -3.95 -24.57 -22.53
N GLN A 80 -3.47 -25.59 -21.81
CA GLN A 80 -3.09 -26.87 -22.40
C GLN A 80 -4.27 -27.54 -23.12
N GLY A 81 -5.44 -27.61 -22.47
CA GLY A 81 -6.66 -28.15 -23.08
C GLY A 81 -7.08 -27.40 -24.34
N LEU A 82 -7.01 -26.06 -24.31
CA LEU A 82 -7.29 -25.22 -25.47
C LEU A 82 -6.29 -25.49 -26.63
N LEU A 83 -5.00 -25.61 -26.33
CA LEU A 83 -3.97 -25.90 -27.33
C LEU A 83 -4.17 -27.28 -27.96
N LEU A 84 -4.49 -28.30 -27.16
CA LEU A 84 -4.80 -29.64 -27.66
C LEU A 84 -6.05 -29.63 -28.53
N TYR A 85 -7.11 -28.92 -28.12
CA TYR A 85 -8.32 -28.77 -28.90
C TYR A 85 -8.03 -28.12 -30.27
N LEU A 86 -7.27 -27.02 -30.30
CA LEU A 86 -6.88 -26.36 -31.54
C LEU A 86 -5.98 -27.25 -32.42
N LEU A 87 -5.01 -27.96 -31.84
CA LEU A 87 -4.17 -28.90 -32.59
C LEU A 87 -4.98 -30.02 -33.23
N SER A 88 -5.94 -30.58 -32.50
CA SER A 88 -6.85 -31.61 -33.00
C SER A 88 -7.77 -31.08 -34.09
N MET A 89 -8.30 -29.86 -33.94
CA MET A 89 -9.13 -29.21 -34.96
C MET A 89 -8.36 -28.96 -36.26
N MET A 90 -7.06 -28.65 -36.17
CA MET A 90 -6.21 -28.40 -37.34
C MET A 90 -5.67 -29.69 -38.00
N PHE A 91 -5.79 -30.85 -37.35
CA PHE A 91 -5.30 -32.12 -37.85
C PHE A 91 -5.65 -32.44 -39.32
N PRO A 92 -6.92 -32.33 -39.78
CA PRO A 92 -7.26 -32.68 -41.17
C PRO A 92 -6.52 -31.83 -42.20
N PHE A 93 -6.22 -30.56 -41.90
CA PHE A 93 -5.45 -29.69 -42.79
C PHE A 93 -3.97 -30.11 -42.87
N PHE A 94 -3.39 -30.54 -41.75
CA PHE A 94 -2.02 -31.07 -41.72
C PHE A 94 -1.90 -32.44 -42.41
N ALA A 95 -2.93 -33.28 -42.32
CA ALA A 95 -2.98 -34.53 -43.07
C ALA A 95 -2.96 -34.27 -44.60
N LEU A 96 -3.65 -33.23 -45.09
CA LEU A 96 -3.58 -32.82 -46.49
C LEU A 96 -2.19 -32.32 -46.90
N PHE A 97 -1.46 -31.63 -46.00
CA PHE A 97 -0.07 -31.22 -46.27
C PHE A 97 0.89 -32.39 -46.46
N LEU A 98 0.58 -33.56 -45.89
CA LEU A 98 1.39 -34.77 -46.07
C LEU A 98 1.32 -35.31 -47.51
N ILE A 99 0.20 -35.08 -48.20
CA ILE A 99 0.02 -35.48 -49.60
C ILE A 99 0.82 -34.57 -50.55
N MET A 100 1.08 -33.32 -50.15
CA MET A 100 1.84 -32.38 -50.97
C MET A 100 3.36 -32.69 -50.93
N PRO A 101 4.00 -32.99 -52.08
CA PRO A 101 5.42 -33.24 -52.12
C PRO A 101 6.21 -32.00 -51.68
N GLY A 102 7.26 -32.20 -50.90
CA GLY A 102 8.13 -31.13 -50.39
C GLY A 102 7.65 -30.41 -49.12
N ARG A 103 6.51 -30.81 -48.52
CA ARG A 103 5.96 -30.18 -47.31
C ARG A 103 5.99 -31.06 -46.05
N TYR A 104 6.67 -32.21 -46.07
CA TYR A 104 6.78 -33.14 -44.93
C TYR A 104 7.39 -32.52 -43.67
N SER A 105 8.25 -31.50 -43.79
CA SER A 105 8.82 -30.78 -42.64
C SER A 105 7.73 -30.16 -41.74
N ALA A 106 6.66 -29.61 -42.33
CA ALA A 106 5.55 -29.04 -41.57
C ALA A 106 4.82 -30.09 -40.72
N PHE A 107 4.75 -31.34 -41.19
CA PHE A 107 4.17 -32.44 -40.43
C PHE A 107 5.00 -32.79 -39.20
N PHE A 108 6.34 -32.80 -39.31
CA PHE A 108 7.21 -33.01 -38.15
C PHE A 108 7.12 -31.88 -37.12
N VAL A 109 7.01 -30.63 -37.57
CA VAL A 109 6.77 -29.49 -36.67
C VAL A 109 5.43 -29.62 -35.95
N TRP A 110 4.38 -30.08 -36.65
CA TRP A 110 3.08 -30.35 -36.03
C TRP A 110 3.16 -31.47 -35.00
N MET A 111 3.84 -32.58 -35.30
CA MET A 111 4.08 -33.67 -34.34
C MET A 111 4.89 -33.20 -33.14
N ALA A 112 5.92 -32.36 -33.35
CA ALA A 112 6.73 -31.79 -32.27
C ALA A 112 5.89 -30.87 -31.37
N LEU A 113 4.98 -30.07 -31.93
CA LEU A 113 4.02 -29.28 -31.16
C LEU A 113 3.08 -30.17 -30.33
N TRP A 114 2.62 -31.29 -30.90
CA TRP A 114 1.76 -32.24 -30.20
C TRP A 114 2.48 -32.88 -29.02
N VAL A 115 3.71 -33.38 -29.24
CA VAL A 115 4.58 -33.94 -28.20
C VAL A 115 4.91 -32.88 -27.13
N TRP A 116 5.17 -31.64 -27.54
CA TRP A 116 5.43 -30.54 -26.61
C TRP A 116 4.26 -30.31 -25.66
N VAL A 117 3.03 -30.10 -26.17
CA VAL A 117 1.86 -29.85 -25.32
C VAL A 117 1.54 -31.07 -24.44
N LYS A 118 1.77 -32.29 -24.96
CA LYS A 118 1.58 -33.52 -24.20
C LYS A 118 2.62 -33.73 -23.10
N SER A 119 3.85 -33.29 -23.29
CA SER A 119 4.91 -33.40 -22.28
C SER A 119 4.61 -32.60 -21.00
N TRP A 120 3.69 -31.64 -21.06
CA TRP A 120 3.26 -30.89 -19.87
C TRP A 120 2.60 -31.80 -18.84
N ASP A 121 1.89 -32.86 -19.25
CA ASP A 121 1.27 -33.84 -18.35
C ASP A 121 2.35 -34.48 -17.43
N ILE A 122 3.51 -34.82 -17.99
CA ILE A 122 4.65 -35.37 -17.26
C ILE A 122 5.27 -34.32 -16.33
N GLY A 123 5.40 -33.08 -16.81
CA GLY A 123 5.92 -31.97 -16.02
C GLY A 123 5.06 -31.66 -14.79
N PHE A 124 3.73 -31.70 -14.92
CA PHE A 124 2.82 -31.49 -13.78
C PHE A 124 2.86 -32.64 -12.79
N ALA A 125 2.92 -33.89 -13.25
CA ALA A 125 3.13 -35.03 -12.37
C ALA A 125 4.43 -34.90 -11.56
N PHE A 126 5.50 -34.40 -12.18
CA PHE A 126 6.75 -34.13 -11.47
C PHE A 126 6.63 -32.99 -10.44
N ILE A 127 5.88 -31.93 -10.76
CA ILE A 127 5.60 -30.85 -9.79
C ILE A 127 4.78 -31.37 -8.62
N ASP A 128 3.83 -32.27 -8.82
CA ASP A 128 3.06 -32.86 -7.71
C ASP A 128 3.98 -33.59 -6.72
N VAL A 129 4.99 -34.32 -7.21
CA VAL A 129 6.01 -34.95 -6.35
C VAL A 129 6.84 -33.90 -5.60
N ILE A 130 7.32 -32.86 -6.31
CA ILE A 130 8.06 -31.77 -5.65
C ILE A 130 7.19 -31.09 -4.60
N ARG A 131 5.92 -30.86 -4.91
CA ARG A 131 4.95 -30.23 -4.02
C ARG A 131 4.80 -31.03 -2.73
N ASP A 132 4.67 -32.35 -2.83
CA ASP A 132 4.57 -33.23 -1.67
C ASP A 132 5.84 -33.22 -0.82
N ILE A 133 7.02 -33.16 -1.45
CA ILE A 133 8.30 -33.00 -0.75
C ILE A 133 8.35 -31.64 -0.05
N LEU A 134 8.05 -30.56 -0.77
CA LEU A 134 8.10 -29.19 -0.26
C LEU A 134 7.11 -29.00 0.88
N TRP A 135 5.92 -29.60 0.80
CA TRP A 135 4.92 -29.56 1.86
C TRP A 135 5.44 -30.21 3.15
N LYS A 136 6.09 -31.37 3.04
CA LYS A 136 6.70 -32.06 4.19
C LYS A 136 7.80 -31.23 4.86
N TYR A 137 8.59 -30.49 4.08
CA TYR A 137 9.65 -29.62 4.61
C TYR A 137 9.15 -28.27 5.14
N THR A 138 8.11 -27.71 4.52
CA THR A 138 7.60 -26.36 4.85
C THR A 138 6.59 -26.38 6.00
N ASN A 139 6.02 -27.55 6.30
CA ASN A 139 5.13 -27.74 7.44
C ASN A 139 5.84 -28.58 8.51
N PRO A 140 6.93 -28.08 9.13
CA PRO A 140 7.48 -28.75 10.30
C PRO A 140 6.35 -28.75 11.33
N SER A 141 5.91 -29.94 11.75
CA SER A 141 4.83 -30.09 12.71
C SER A 141 5.09 -29.12 13.87
N LEU A 142 4.18 -28.17 14.10
CA LEU A 142 4.28 -27.19 15.20
C LEU A 142 4.62 -27.87 16.55
N ALA A 143 4.29 -29.15 16.70
CA ALA A 143 4.61 -29.99 17.84
C ALA A 143 6.12 -30.27 18.08
N SER A 144 7.00 -30.13 17.09
CA SER A 144 8.43 -30.49 17.23
C SER A 144 9.31 -29.32 17.68
N ALA A 145 8.85 -28.08 17.52
CA ALA A 145 9.62 -26.89 17.86
C ALA A 145 9.60 -26.55 19.36
N GLU A 146 8.58 -27.00 20.10
CA GLU A 146 8.39 -26.64 21.51
C GLU A 146 9.39 -27.33 22.46
N ASN A 147 10.02 -28.44 22.04
CA ASN A 147 10.89 -29.25 22.90
C ASN A 147 12.38 -29.27 22.51
N GLN A 148 12.79 -28.59 21.44
CA GLN A 148 14.21 -28.52 21.07
C GLN A 148 14.86 -27.26 21.64
N ALA A 149 15.95 -27.43 22.39
CA ALA A 149 16.75 -26.34 22.90
C ALA A 149 17.24 -25.46 21.74
N PHE A 150 16.82 -24.20 21.74
CA PHE A 150 17.08 -23.24 20.68
C PHE A 150 18.59 -22.94 20.57
N ASN A 151 19.20 -23.19 19.40
CA ASN A 151 20.61 -22.96 19.16
C ASN A 151 20.82 -21.76 18.22
N TRP A 152 21.19 -20.61 18.77
CA TRP A 152 21.46 -19.38 18.00
C TRP A 152 22.56 -19.53 16.94
N ASN A 153 23.42 -20.55 17.02
CA ASN A 153 24.46 -20.81 16.02
C ASN A 153 23.96 -21.63 14.82
N ASP A 154 22.79 -22.24 14.92
CA ASP A 154 22.18 -23.01 13.83
C ASP A 154 21.11 -22.16 13.15
N LEU A 155 21.45 -21.66 11.96
CA LEU A 155 20.58 -20.86 11.12
C LEU A 155 19.22 -21.55 10.84
N SER A 156 19.19 -22.89 10.79
CA SER A 156 17.96 -23.65 10.54
C SER A 156 16.96 -23.52 11.70
N SER A 157 17.45 -23.49 12.94
CA SER A 157 16.61 -23.31 14.14
C SER A 157 16.05 -21.89 14.23
N VAL A 158 16.84 -20.88 13.83
CA VAL A 158 16.38 -19.48 13.73
C VAL A 158 15.27 -19.36 12.70
N TYR A 159 15.42 -19.96 11.52
CA TYR A 159 14.34 -19.98 10.52
C TYR A 159 13.10 -20.74 10.98
N ALA A 160 13.28 -21.84 11.74
CA ALA A 160 12.17 -22.57 12.32
C ALA A 160 11.38 -21.69 13.30
N LEU A 161 12.06 -20.93 14.18
CA LEU A 161 11.43 -20.01 15.12
C LEU A 161 10.70 -18.86 14.41
N ILE A 162 11.32 -18.27 13.39
CA ILE A 162 10.66 -17.23 12.57
C ILE A 162 9.39 -17.78 11.92
N ASN A 163 9.44 -19.00 11.38
CA ASN A 163 8.27 -19.65 10.76
C ASN A 163 7.20 -20.05 11.79
N THR A 164 7.55 -20.33 13.05
CA THR A 164 6.54 -20.57 14.11
C THR A 164 5.79 -19.30 14.49
N HIS A 165 6.43 -18.13 14.40
CA HIS A 165 5.78 -16.85 14.70
C HIS A 165 5.00 -16.27 13.53
N ASP A 166 5.32 -16.67 12.29
CA ASP A 166 4.56 -16.32 11.09
C ASP A 166 4.19 -17.57 10.28
N PRO A 167 3.02 -18.21 10.57
CA PRO A 167 2.56 -19.38 9.82
C PRO A 167 2.25 -19.09 8.35
N LEU A 168 2.10 -17.81 7.96
CA LEU A 168 1.82 -17.42 6.59
C LEU A 168 3.10 -17.29 5.75
N SER A 169 4.26 -17.06 6.37
CA SER A 169 5.55 -16.95 5.67
C SER A 169 5.92 -18.25 4.93
N GLY A 170 5.77 -19.40 5.59
CA GLY A 170 6.02 -20.72 5.02
C GLY A 170 5.08 -21.04 3.86
N LEU A 171 3.77 -20.86 4.07
CA LEU A 171 2.75 -21.03 3.02
C LEU A 171 3.03 -20.12 1.83
N ASN A 172 3.44 -18.88 2.10
CA ASN A 172 3.68 -17.92 1.05
C ASN A 172 4.82 -18.34 0.14
N THR A 173 5.92 -18.80 0.72
CA THR A 173 7.10 -19.29 0.00
C THR A 173 6.77 -20.56 -0.77
N TYR A 174 6.05 -21.49 -0.15
CA TYR A 174 5.59 -22.74 -0.78
C TYR A 174 4.81 -22.48 -2.07
N TYR A 175 3.76 -21.65 -2.03
CA TYR A 175 2.94 -21.38 -3.22
C TYR A 175 3.70 -20.61 -4.30
N THR A 176 4.64 -19.74 -3.92
CA THR A 176 5.48 -19.02 -4.89
C THR A 176 6.41 -19.99 -5.61
N ILE A 177 7.09 -20.89 -4.90
CA ILE A 177 7.98 -21.89 -5.52
C ILE A 177 7.18 -22.81 -6.44
N VAL A 178 6.07 -23.36 -5.96
CA VAL A 178 5.20 -24.23 -6.78
C VAL A 178 4.71 -23.48 -8.01
N GLY A 179 4.22 -22.25 -7.86
CA GLY A 179 3.76 -21.44 -8.98
C GLY A 179 4.84 -21.18 -10.03
N ILE A 180 6.08 -20.88 -9.60
CA ILE A 180 7.21 -20.67 -10.52
C ILE A 180 7.53 -21.96 -11.28
N LEU A 181 7.57 -23.11 -10.59
CA LEU A 181 7.82 -24.40 -11.22
C LEU A 181 6.74 -24.74 -12.25
N THR A 182 5.45 -24.51 -11.93
CA THR A 182 4.33 -24.74 -12.86
C THR A 182 4.43 -23.88 -14.11
N ILE A 183 4.84 -22.62 -13.98
CA ILE A 183 5.05 -21.71 -15.12
C ILE A 183 6.29 -22.12 -15.94
N ALA A 184 7.31 -22.68 -15.29
CA ALA A 184 8.53 -23.11 -15.96
C ALA A 184 8.33 -24.36 -16.84
N VAL A 185 7.37 -25.24 -16.54
CA VAL A 185 7.15 -26.50 -17.29
C VAL A 185 6.90 -26.26 -18.79
N PRO A 186 5.95 -25.41 -19.21
CA PRO A 186 5.75 -25.09 -20.63
C PRO A 186 7.02 -24.56 -21.32
N ALA A 187 7.77 -23.69 -20.63
CA ALA A 187 8.96 -23.06 -21.18
C ALA A 187 10.12 -24.04 -21.33
N PHE A 188 10.35 -24.87 -20.30
CA PHE A 188 11.38 -25.89 -20.30
C PHE A 188 11.10 -26.95 -21.36
N THR A 189 9.87 -27.46 -21.41
CA THR A 189 9.47 -28.45 -22.43
C THR A 189 9.47 -27.87 -23.84
N ALA A 190 9.14 -26.59 -24.03
CA ALA A 190 9.25 -25.93 -25.33
C ALA A 190 10.69 -25.92 -25.82
N HIS A 191 11.63 -25.58 -24.94
CA HIS A 191 13.05 -25.55 -25.26
C HIS A 191 13.58 -26.94 -25.65
N LEU A 192 13.10 -28.00 -25.00
CA LEU A 192 13.48 -29.39 -25.30
C LEU A 192 12.85 -29.91 -26.60
N CYS A 193 11.57 -29.65 -26.85
CA CYS A 193 10.84 -30.26 -27.97
C CYS A 193 10.94 -29.47 -29.27
N LEU A 194 10.93 -28.14 -29.21
CA LEU A 194 10.87 -27.27 -30.40
C LEU A 194 12.23 -26.65 -30.73
N GLY A 195 13.24 -26.83 -29.87
CA GLY A 195 14.47 -26.05 -29.91
C GLY A 195 14.21 -24.55 -29.68
N ALA A 196 15.24 -23.71 -29.76
CA ALA A 196 15.12 -22.26 -29.63
C ALA A 196 14.43 -21.60 -30.86
N THR A 197 13.23 -22.06 -31.22
CA THR A 197 12.46 -21.57 -32.36
C THR A 197 11.60 -20.36 -31.99
N ASN A 198 11.41 -19.45 -32.96
CA ASN A 198 10.65 -18.18 -32.84
C ASN A 198 9.20 -18.34 -32.37
N LEU A 199 8.64 -19.56 -32.41
CA LEU A 199 7.28 -19.87 -31.97
C LEU A 199 7.13 -19.71 -30.45
N PHE A 200 8.19 -20.00 -29.69
CA PHE A 200 8.22 -19.78 -28.26
C PHE A 200 8.18 -18.30 -27.89
N ASP A 201 8.83 -17.42 -28.66
CA ASP A 201 8.81 -15.98 -28.41
C ASP A 201 7.42 -15.37 -28.60
N ALA A 202 6.68 -15.84 -29.62
CA ALA A 202 5.29 -15.44 -29.82
C ALA A 202 4.40 -15.86 -28.63
N PHE A 203 4.59 -17.07 -28.12
CA PHE A 203 3.90 -17.57 -26.93
C PHE A 203 4.28 -16.79 -25.66
N LYS A 204 5.56 -16.45 -25.49
CA LYS A 204 6.04 -15.61 -24.39
C LYS A 204 5.39 -14.22 -24.42
N GLY A 205 5.22 -13.64 -25.61
CA GLY A 205 4.53 -12.37 -25.80
C GLY A 205 3.06 -12.41 -25.38
N THR A 206 2.33 -13.45 -25.78
CA THR A 206 0.90 -13.60 -25.41
C THR A 206 0.71 -13.86 -23.92
N MET A 207 1.56 -14.68 -23.31
CA MET A 207 1.57 -14.89 -21.85
C MET A 207 1.91 -13.61 -21.09
N GLY A 208 2.87 -12.82 -21.58
CA GLY A 208 3.25 -11.53 -21.00
C GLY A 208 2.07 -10.56 -20.96
N MET A 209 1.30 -10.46 -22.05
CA MET A 209 0.15 -9.56 -22.12
C MET A 209 -0.99 -9.98 -21.17
N GLN A 210 -1.34 -11.27 -21.14
CA GLN A 210 -2.40 -11.76 -20.24
C GLN A 210 -2.02 -11.63 -18.76
N SER A 211 -0.78 -11.96 -18.40
CA SER A 211 -0.30 -11.84 -17.02
C SER A 211 -0.28 -10.38 -16.55
N GLN A 212 0.12 -9.44 -17.42
CA GLN A 212 0.07 -8.01 -17.12
C GLN A 212 -1.37 -7.52 -16.93
N GLU A 213 -2.29 -7.89 -17.81
CA GLU A 213 -3.70 -7.47 -17.69
C GLU A 213 -4.36 -8.04 -16.43
N PHE A 214 -4.11 -9.31 -16.12
CA PHE A 214 -4.60 -9.92 -14.89
C PHE A 214 -4.00 -9.24 -13.65
N GLY A 215 -2.68 -9.00 -13.65
CA GLY A 215 -2.00 -8.31 -12.56
C GLY A 215 -2.49 -6.89 -12.34
N ARG A 216 -2.77 -6.15 -13.42
CA ARG A 216 -3.39 -4.83 -13.34
C ARG A 216 -4.79 -4.89 -12.74
N ARG A 217 -5.62 -5.86 -13.14
CA ARG A 217 -6.98 -6.05 -12.60
C ARG A 217 -6.96 -6.39 -11.11
N MET A 218 -6.11 -7.33 -10.69
CA MET A 218 -6.01 -7.74 -9.29
C MET A 218 -5.42 -6.63 -8.42
N THR A 219 -4.38 -5.95 -8.89
CA THR A 219 -3.81 -4.79 -8.19
C THR A 219 -4.87 -3.69 -8.02
N LYS A 220 -5.67 -3.41 -9.06
CA LYS A 220 -6.79 -2.46 -8.97
C LYS A 220 -7.83 -2.91 -7.94
N ARG A 221 -8.17 -4.21 -7.89
CA ARG A 221 -9.13 -4.74 -6.91
C ARG A 221 -8.62 -4.64 -5.48
N SER A 222 -7.36 -4.98 -5.22
CA SER A 222 -6.74 -4.83 -3.89
C SER A 222 -6.77 -3.37 -3.44
N LYS A 223 -6.35 -2.46 -4.33
CA LYS A 223 -6.37 -1.01 -4.06
C LYS A 223 -7.78 -0.49 -3.77
N ASN A 224 -8.79 -0.97 -4.49
CA ASN A 224 -10.19 -0.60 -4.26
C ASN A 224 -10.70 -1.13 -2.91
N PHE A 225 -10.32 -2.35 -2.52
CA PHE A 225 -10.71 -2.93 -1.23
C PHE A 225 -10.13 -2.13 -0.07
N GLU A 226 -8.83 -1.83 -0.11
CA GLU A 226 -8.19 -0.98 0.91
C GLU A 226 -8.74 0.44 0.91
N TRP A 227 -9.02 1.01 -0.26
CA TRP A 227 -9.68 2.31 -0.34
C TRP A 227 -11.01 2.29 0.41
N SER A 228 -11.81 1.22 0.25
CA SER A 228 -13.08 1.09 0.97
C SER A 228 -12.89 0.98 2.48
N GLU A 229 -11.85 0.31 2.96
CA GLU A 229 -11.52 0.25 4.39
C GLU A 229 -11.11 1.62 4.94
N VAL A 230 -10.27 2.36 4.21
CA VAL A 230 -9.86 3.71 4.58
C VAL A 230 -11.07 4.66 4.59
N GLU A 231 -11.96 4.55 3.61
CA GLU A 231 -13.19 5.34 3.55
C GLU A 231 -14.14 5.03 4.71
N ASN A 232 -14.31 3.75 5.05
CA ASN A 232 -15.09 3.32 6.22
C ASN A 232 -14.48 3.84 7.53
N TYR A 233 -13.14 3.82 7.67
CA TYR A 233 -12.47 4.37 8.84
C TYR A 233 -12.65 5.90 8.94
N MET A 234 -12.48 6.64 7.84
CA MET A 234 -12.72 8.08 7.79
C MET A 234 -14.18 8.42 8.14
N ALA A 235 -15.14 7.65 7.63
CA ALA A 235 -16.56 7.83 7.93
C ALA A 235 -16.87 7.58 9.41
N ALA A 236 -16.34 6.49 9.98
CA ALA A 236 -16.49 6.17 11.40
C ALA A 236 -15.91 7.28 12.29
N ARG A 237 -14.75 7.85 11.93
CA ARG A 237 -14.14 8.97 12.65
C ARG A 237 -14.93 10.27 12.54
N LYS A 238 -15.43 10.63 11.35
CA LYS A 238 -16.33 11.78 11.21
C LYS A 238 -17.60 11.64 12.06
N ALA A 239 -18.14 10.42 12.17
CA ALA A 239 -19.28 10.16 13.03
C ALA A 239 -18.93 10.36 14.52
N GLN A 240 -17.72 10.00 14.96
CA GLN A 240 -17.24 10.31 16.31
C GLN A 240 -17.08 11.82 16.54
N GLU A 241 -16.55 12.56 15.57
CA GLU A 241 -16.44 14.02 15.64
C GLU A 241 -17.82 14.68 15.74
N ALA A 242 -18.78 14.25 14.92
CA ALA A 242 -20.15 14.75 14.97
C ALA A 242 -20.82 14.48 16.32
N LYS A 243 -20.58 13.30 16.94
CA LYS A 243 -21.07 12.98 18.29
C LYS A 243 -20.42 13.88 19.35
N ALA A 244 -19.11 14.06 19.32
CA ALA A 244 -18.40 14.94 20.25
C ALA A 244 -18.85 16.41 20.10
N ALA A 245 -19.10 16.86 18.87
CA ALA A 245 -19.64 18.18 18.58
C ALA A 245 -21.07 18.34 19.10
N ALA A 246 -21.92 17.33 18.94
CA ALA A 246 -23.27 17.33 19.49
C ALA A 246 -23.28 17.34 21.02
N GLU A 247 -22.38 16.58 21.67
CA GLU A 247 -22.18 16.62 23.12
C GLU A 247 -21.76 18.02 23.57
N ALA A 248 -20.77 18.63 22.92
CA ALA A 248 -20.33 20.00 23.22
C ALA A 248 -21.47 21.03 23.04
N ALA A 249 -22.28 20.90 21.99
CA ALA A 249 -23.43 21.77 21.74
C ALA A 249 -24.51 21.63 22.83
N GLY A 250 -24.70 20.43 23.38
CA GLY A 250 -25.60 20.19 24.52
C GLY A 250 -25.16 20.87 25.82
N TYR A 251 -23.87 21.21 25.95
CA TYR A 251 -23.32 21.92 27.10
C TYR A 251 -23.33 23.45 26.97
N ASN A 252 -23.89 24.00 25.89
CA ASN A 252 -23.93 25.44 25.70
C ASN A 252 -24.79 26.09 26.79
N PRO A 253 -24.18 26.80 27.76
CA PRO A 253 -24.91 27.31 28.91
C PRO A 253 -25.65 28.58 28.48
N GLN A 254 -26.80 28.38 27.82
CA GLN A 254 -27.75 29.41 27.37
C GLN A 254 -27.12 30.79 27.17
N GLN A 255 -26.43 30.98 26.05
CA GLN A 255 -26.40 32.31 25.46
C GLN A 255 -27.85 32.71 25.27
N ALA A 256 -28.31 33.72 26.00
CA ALA A 256 -29.63 34.27 25.76
C ALA A 256 -29.66 34.82 24.31
N GLU A 257 -30.83 34.84 23.67
CA GLU A 257 -31.00 35.35 22.29
C GLU A 257 -30.47 36.79 22.11
N ASP A 258 -30.26 37.53 23.20
CA ASP A 258 -29.68 38.87 23.24
C ASP A 258 -28.14 38.92 23.21
N GLY A 259 -27.47 37.76 23.13
CA GLY A 259 -26.00 37.66 23.14
C GLY A 259 -25.38 37.92 24.51
N THR A 260 -26.17 38.11 25.56
CA THR A 260 -25.68 38.27 26.92
C THR A 260 -25.51 36.91 27.59
N TRP A 261 -24.35 36.71 28.23
CA TRP A 261 -24.13 35.56 29.09
C TRP A 261 -25.04 35.71 30.31
N ARG A 262 -26.01 34.80 30.49
CA ARG A 262 -26.82 34.77 31.71
C ARG A 262 -25.88 34.61 32.91
N ALA A 263 -25.74 35.67 33.70
CA ALA A 263 -24.76 35.84 34.77
C ALA A 263 -24.95 34.92 36.00
N SER A 264 -25.70 33.82 35.88
CA SER A 264 -25.94 32.86 36.99
C SER A 264 -25.42 31.45 36.72
N THR A 265 -24.54 31.28 35.73
CA THR A 265 -23.85 30.00 35.54
C THR A 265 -22.67 29.94 36.50
N THR A 266 -22.82 29.15 37.56
CA THR A 266 -21.74 28.79 38.51
C THR A 266 -20.41 28.54 37.76
N ASP A 267 -19.27 28.95 38.33
CA ASP A 267 -17.93 28.77 37.73
C ASP A 267 -17.68 27.33 37.23
N ALA A 268 -18.33 26.35 37.87
CA ALA A 268 -18.34 24.94 37.46
C ALA A 268 -18.89 24.71 36.04
N ALA A 269 -19.95 25.39 35.62
CA ALA A 269 -20.52 25.27 34.27
C ALA A 269 -19.60 25.88 33.21
N LYS A 270 -18.99 27.03 33.50
CA LYS A 270 -17.99 27.67 32.63
C LYS A 270 -16.74 26.80 32.45
N ASN A 271 -16.26 26.19 33.51
CA ASN A 271 -15.11 25.27 33.45
C ASN A 271 -15.41 24.01 32.64
N ARG A 272 -16.64 23.46 32.73
CA ARG A 272 -17.06 22.31 31.91
C ARG A 272 -17.15 22.65 30.43
N HIS A 273 -17.66 23.84 30.09
CA HIS A 273 -17.70 24.31 28.70
C HIS A 273 -16.29 24.47 28.12
N MET A 274 -15.39 25.13 28.86
CA MET A 274 -14.01 25.33 28.43
C MET A 274 -13.25 23.99 28.26
N ASP A 275 -13.47 23.02 29.14
CA ASP A 275 -12.89 21.67 28.99
C ASP A 275 -13.46 20.93 27.78
N ALA A 276 -14.77 21.05 27.51
CA ALA A 276 -15.40 20.50 26.32
C ALA A 276 -14.86 21.12 25.01
N GLU A 277 -14.69 22.45 24.99
CA GLU A 277 -14.10 23.17 23.84
C GLU A 277 -12.63 22.79 23.64
N MET A 278 -11.83 22.73 24.70
CA MET A 278 -10.42 22.31 24.60
C MET A 278 -10.30 20.87 24.10
N LYS A 279 -11.16 19.95 24.56
CA LYS A 279 -11.23 18.58 24.04
C LYS A 279 -11.58 18.59 22.56
N MET A 280 -12.59 19.36 22.14
CA MET A 280 -12.98 19.48 20.73
C MET A 280 -11.85 20.04 19.86
N ALA A 281 -11.14 21.07 20.34
CA ALA A 281 -10.01 21.66 19.63
C ALA A 281 -8.86 20.65 19.43
N ARG A 282 -8.54 19.85 20.47
CA ARG A 282 -7.54 18.78 20.36
C ARG A 282 -7.98 17.70 19.38
N TYR A 283 -9.25 17.28 19.42
CA TYR A 283 -9.79 16.31 18.48
C TYR A 283 -9.74 16.82 17.03
N LYS A 284 -10.13 18.08 16.79
CA LYS A 284 -10.05 18.70 15.45
C LYS A 284 -8.62 18.78 14.93
N GLN A 285 -7.66 19.12 15.79
CA GLN A 285 -6.26 19.21 15.39
C GLN A 285 -5.68 17.83 15.05
N GLN A 286 -5.92 16.81 15.89
CA GLN A 286 -5.50 15.43 15.62
C GLN A 286 -6.17 14.89 14.36
N PHE A 287 -7.48 15.11 14.22
CA PHE A 287 -8.24 14.67 13.06
C PHE A 287 -7.79 15.36 11.78
N SER A 288 -7.48 16.65 11.80
CA SER A 288 -6.98 17.35 10.61
C SER A 288 -5.65 16.78 10.12
N GLN A 289 -4.77 16.34 11.03
CA GLN A 289 -3.50 15.73 10.67
C GLN A 289 -3.73 14.31 10.13
N GLU A 290 -4.42 13.45 10.87
CA GLU A 290 -4.73 12.08 10.43
C GLU A 290 -5.52 12.04 9.12
N ASN A 291 -6.50 12.92 8.94
CA ASN A 291 -7.33 12.96 7.73
C ASN A 291 -6.52 13.47 6.52
N MET A 292 -5.53 14.34 6.73
CA MET A 292 -4.59 14.71 5.68
C MET A 292 -3.72 13.52 5.29
N GLU A 293 -3.21 12.75 6.25
CA GLU A 293 -2.42 11.54 6.00
C GLU A 293 -3.25 10.45 5.30
N LEU A 294 -4.48 10.21 5.75
CA LEU A 294 -5.38 9.24 5.14
C LEU A 294 -5.76 9.64 3.71
N ARG A 295 -6.02 10.91 3.46
CA ARG A 295 -6.24 11.41 2.08
C ARG A 295 -4.98 11.28 1.24
N GLN A 296 -3.82 11.50 1.84
CA GLN A 296 -2.53 11.34 1.18
C GLN A 296 -2.31 9.89 0.74
N TYR A 297 -2.50 8.96 1.68
CA TYR A 297 -2.48 7.52 1.46
C TYR A 297 -3.48 7.09 0.38
N ALA A 298 -4.72 7.57 0.50
CA ALA A 298 -5.79 7.25 -0.41
C ALA A 298 -5.46 7.73 -1.85
N ALA A 299 -4.95 8.95 -2.03
CA ALA A 299 -4.60 9.41 -3.37
C ALA A 299 -3.45 8.62 -4.00
N MET A 300 -2.46 8.19 -3.21
CA MET A 300 -1.40 7.29 -3.70
C MET A 300 -1.99 5.97 -4.19
N LEU A 301 -2.92 5.37 -3.44
CA LEU A 301 -3.62 4.15 -3.87
C LEU A 301 -4.40 4.37 -5.17
N SER A 302 -5.12 5.49 -5.31
CA SER A 302 -5.96 5.76 -6.47
C SER A 302 -5.20 6.22 -7.73
N ARG A 303 -3.89 6.50 -7.63
CA ARG A 303 -3.08 7.18 -8.67
C ARG A 303 -3.69 8.50 -9.17
N ARG A 304 -4.70 9.07 -8.50
CA ARG A 304 -5.24 10.37 -8.84
C ARG A 304 -4.25 11.43 -8.37
N LYS A 305 -3.88 12.35 -9.25
CA LYS A 305 -3.10 13.53 -8.87
C LYS A 305 -3.89 14.27 -7.78
N MET A 306 -3.35 14.32 -6.57
CA MET A 306 -3.89 15.21 -5.55
C MET A 306 -3.62 16.64 -5.97
N GLY A 307 -4.67 17.42 -6.18
CA GLY A 307 -4.53 18.87 -6.19
C GLY A 307 -4.12 19.30 -4.79
N TYR A 308 -2.91 19.85 -4.66
CA TYR A 308 -2.36 20.37 -3.40
C TYR A 308 -3.30 21.38 -2.70
N ASN A 309 -4.22 22.02 -3.45
CA ASN A 309 -5.15 23.02 -2.93
C ASN A 309 -6.44 22.47 -2.29
N ASN A 310 -6.77 21.18 -2.42
CA ASN A 310 -8.06 20.66 -1.93
C ASN A 310 -7.95 19.90 -0.59
N GLY A 311 -6.76 19.82 0.00
CA GLY A 311 -6.49 18.95 1.17
C GLY A 311 -6.06 19.67 2.45
N ALA A 312 -5.33 20.78 2.34
CA ALA A 312 -5.16 21.67 3.47
C ALA A 312 -6.45 22.48 3.57
N SER A 313 -7.35 22.10 4.49
CA SER A 313 -8.45 22.99 4.82
C SER A 313 -7.84 24.35 5.12
N LEU A 314 -8.36 25.41 4.51
CA LEU A 314 -8.03 26.79 4.88
C LEU A 314 -8.07 26.96 6.41
N ASP A 315 -8.89 26.16 7.10
CA ASP A 315 -8.98 26.01 8.55
C ASP A 315 -7.71 25.50 9.23
N TYR A 316 -6.93 24.56 8.68
CA TYR A 316 -5.67 24.13 9.29
C TYR A 316 -4.58 25.20 9.15
N ILE A 317 -4.53 25.84 7.97
CA ILE A 317 -3.60 26.94 7.71
C ILE A 317 -3.96 28.15 8.60
N SER A 318 -5.25 28.47 8.73
CA SER A 318 -5.72 29.57 9.59
C SER A 318 -5.58 29.24 11.07
N ALA A 319 -5.84 28.00 11.52
CA ALA A 319 -5.61 27.59 12.90
C ALA A 319 -4.13 27.62 13.27
N LYS A 320 -3.24 27.19 12.37
CA LYS A 320 -1.79 27.29 12.59
C LYS A 320 -1.31 28.74 12.55
N ALA A 321 -1.85 29.57 11.66
CA ALA A 321 -1.58 31.00 11.65
C ALA A 321 -2.02 31.65 12.97
N ASN A 322 -3.24 31.35 13.44
CA ASN A 322 -3.80 31.92 14.67
C ASN A 322 -3.08 31.44 15.94
N GLY A 323 -2.69 30.16 16.03
CA GLY A 323 -1.92 29.65 17.16
C GLY A 323 -0.49 30.21 17.22
N VAL A 324 0.09 30.56 16.07
CA VAL A 324 1.35 31.31 16.01
C VAL A 324 1.13 32.74 16.53
N THR A 325 0.04 33.40 16.15
CA THR A 325 -0.28 34.76 16.63
C THR A 325 -0.49 34.80 18.15
N GLU A 326 -1.19 33.81 18.75
CA GLU A 326 -1.35 33.72 20.21
C GLU A 326 -0.02 33.56 20.95
N LYS A 327 0.90 32.74 20.42
CA LYS A 327 2.23 32.53 21.01
C LYS A 327 3.09 33.80 21.03
N TYR A 328 2.82 34.75 20.12
CA TYR A 328 3.51 36.04 20.05
C TYR A 328 2.74 37.18 20.71
N MET A 329 1.41 37.13 20.81
CA MET A 329 0.61 38.14 21.53
C MET A 329 0.62 37.95 23.05
N GLY A 330 0.83 36.73 23.55
CA GLY A 330 0.89 36.43 24.99
C GLY A 330 2.15 36.95 25.72
N ARG A 331 3.08 37.62 25.03
CA ARG A 331 4.36 38.06 25.63
C ARG A 331 4.50 39.58 25.81
N SER A 332 3.57 40.41 25.33
CA SER A 332 3.76 41.89 25.32
C SER A 332 2.82 42.70 26.23
N MET A 333 2.00 42.09 27.09
CA MET A 333 1.02 42.82 27.91
C MET A 333 1.15 42.58 29.43
N ALA A 334 2.27 42.04 29.89
CA ALA A 334 2.56 41.92 31.33
C ALA A 334 3.77 42.78 31.70
N GLY A 335 3.52 44.08 31.90
CA GLY A 335 4.48 45.01 32.49
C GLY A 335 4.46 46.38 31.82
N ASP A 336 3.57 47.27 32.26
CA ASP A 336 3.99 48.34 33.17
C ASP A 336 2.78 49.20 33.59
N THR A 337 2.64 49.35 34.89
CA THR A 337 1.63 50.18 35.55
C THR A 337 2.33 51.35 36.23
N SER A 338 2.23 52.58 35.69
CA SER A 338 2.16 53.82 36.50
C SER A 338 2.06 55.12 35.67
N ALA A 339 0.82 55.63 35.55
CA ALA A 339 0.38 57.04 35.70
C ALA A 339 0.96 58.18 34.80
N PRO A 340 0.48 59.44 34.92
CA PRO A 340 -0.81 59.99 34.50
C PRO A 340 -0.62 61.24 33.59
N TRP A 341 -1.63 62.13 33.45
CA TRP A 341 -1.73 63.33 32.57
C TRP A 341 -2.25 63.01 31.15
N GLY A 342 -3.27 63.64 30.56
CA GLY A 342 -4.05 64.83 30.89
C GLY A 342 -4.50 65.44 29.55
N SER A 343 -5.82 65.54 29.34
CA SER A 343 -6.55 66.50 28.47
C SER A 343 -5.99 66.85 27.07
N THR A 344 -6.74 66.55 26.01
CA THR A 344 -7.43 67.60 25.20
C THR A 344 -8.41 67.01 24.18
N LYS A 345 -9.55 67.71 24.03
CA LYS A 345 -10.56 67.54 22.97
C LYS A 345 -9.99 67.86 21.59
N GLY A 346 -10.40 67.13 20.57
CA GLY A 346 -10.18 67.46 19.16
C GLY A 346 -11.21 66.79 18.25
N SER A 347 -12.10 67.61 17.70
CA SER A 347 -13.14 67.30 16.71
C SER A 347 -12.56 67.18 15.30
N SER A 348 -12.96 66.16 14.52
CA SER A 348 -12.84 66.07 13.05
C SER A 348 -13.50 64.74 12.62
N SER A 349 -14.75 64.77 12.15
CA SER A 349 -15.21 64.89 10.75
C SER A 349 -14.96 63.64 9.90
N ASP A 350 -16.08 63.00 9.53
CA ASP A 350 -16.40 62.40 8.24
C ASP A 350 -15.33 61.60 7.50
N HIS A 351 -15.57 60.29 7.36
CA HIS A 351 -15.54 59.62 6.05
C HIS A 351 -16.38 58.33 6.09
N THR A 352 -17.63 58.47 5.70
CA THR A 352 -18.54 57.39 5.29
C THR A 352 -18.08 56.87 3.92
N ALA A 353 -17.40 55.73 3.89
CA ALA A 353 -17.17 54.96 2.67
C ALA A 353 -18.16 53.78 2.66
N GLY A 354 -19.26 53.96 1.94
CA GLY A 354 -20.23 52.90 1.66
C GLY A 354 -19.63 51.84 0.74
N PHE A 355 -19.61 50.60 1.19
CA PHE A 355 -19.41 49.44 0.32
C PHE A 355 -20.76 48.78 0.05
N ILE A 356 -21.28 49.03 -1.14
CA ILE A 356 -22.47 48.40 -1.71
C ILE A 356 -22.12 46.93 -1.99
N ARG A 357 -22.75 46.01 -1.27
CA ARG A 357 -22.69 44.57 -1.58
C ARG A 357 -23.86 44.23 -2.50
N GLN A 358 -23.59 44.11 -3.79
CA GLN A 358 -24.53 43.56 -4.77
C GLN A 358 -24.85 42.10 -4.42
N GLY A 359 -26.13 41.81 -4.29
CA GLY A 359 -26.66 40.45 -4.18
C GLY A 359 -26.60 39.75 -5.52
N ALA A 360 -25.90 38.62 -5.57
CA ALA A 360 -26.05 37.64 -6.64
C ALA A 360 -26.98 36.54 -6.13
N GLY A 361 -28.23 36.59 -6.58
CA GLY A 361 -29.15 35.46 -6.46
C GLY A 361 -28.74 34.36 -7.43
N SER A 362 -28.55 33.14 -6.91
CA SER A 362 -28.50 31.94 -7.74
C SER A 362 -29.80 31.17 -7.55
N THR A 363 -30.62 31.20 -8.58
CA THR A 363 -31.79 30.35 -8.78
C THR A 363 -31.38 28.88 -8.88
N ILE A 364 -32.10 28.04 -8.14
CA ILE A 364 -32.02 26.57 -8.18
C ILE A 364 -32.93 26.09 -9.30
N PRO A 365 -32.48 25.30 -10.28
CA PRO A 365 -33.39 24.53 -11.12
C PRO A 365 -33.76 23.22 -10.41
N ILE A 366 -35.06 23.12 -10.10
CA ILE A 366 -35.75 21.89 -9.74
C ILE A 366 -35.87 21.07 -11.04
N ALA A 367 -35.18 19.93 -11.12
CA ALA A 367 -35.38 18.97 -12.19
C ALA A 367 -36.60 18.11 -11.84
N GLY A 368 -37.66 18.33 -12.60
CA GLY A 368 -38.87 17.53 -12.59
C GLY A 368 -38.61 16.10 -13.07
N THR A 369 -39.18 15.18 -12.32
CA THR A 369 -39.65 13.88 -12.77
C THR A 369 -40.64 14.05 -13.91
N ASP A 370 -40.48 13.29 -14.98
CA ASP A 370 -41.59 12.70 -15.75
C ASP A 370 -41.05 11.46 -16.45
N GLY A 371 -41.77 10.35 -16.28
CA GLY A 371 -41.56 9.12 -17.03
C GLY A 371 -42.62 8.98 -18.11
N GLU A 372 -42.23 8.35 -19.21
CA GLU A 372 -42.98 7.36 -19.99
C GLU A 372 -41.98 6.54 -20.81
#